data_AF-A0A849HLG1-F1
#
_entry.id   AF-A0A849HLG1-F1
#
_cell.length_a   1.000
_cell.length_b   1.000
_cell.length_c   1.000
_cell.angle_alpha   90.00
_cell.angle_beta   90.00
_cell.angle_gamma   90.00
#
_symmetry.space_group_name_H-M   'P 1'
#
loop_
_entity.id
_entity.type
_entity.pdbx_description
1 polymer ?
#
loop_
_entity_poly.entity_id
_entity_poly.type
_entity_poly.pdbx_seq_one_letter_code
_entity_poly.pdbx_strand_id
1 'polypeptide(L)'
;MTQAARITSPSTTEAERARQVEEAVHSVRMEGLALSPAAAADAAEYVSGRITLDEYGRRTRARYGVPEDERGSAAPARKTATRRG
;
A
#
# COMPACT_ATOMS: atom_id res chain seq x y z
N MET A 1 26.46 -16.32 12.60
CA MET A 1 25.08 -16.33 12.08
C MET A 1 24.36 -15.12 12.65
N THR A 2 24.27 -14.02 11.89
CA THR A 2 23.68 -12.77 12.39
C THR A 2 22.21 -12.72 11.99
N GLN A 3 21.32 -12.78 12.98
CA GLN A 3 19.88 -12.60 12.83
C GLN A 3 19.61 -11.19 12.27
N ALA A 4 19.03 -11.13 11.07
CA ALA A 4 18.45 -9.90 10.55
C ALA A 4 17.34 -9.46 11.51
N ALA A 5 17.55 -8.32 12.17
CA ALA A 5 16.54 -7.68 12.99
C ALA A 5 15.30 -7.50 12.12
N ARG A 6 14.22 -8.23 12.44
CA ARG A 6 12.90 -7.91 11.91
C ARG A 6 12.68 -6.45 12.27
N ILE A 7 12.57 -5.60 11.25
CA ILE A 7 12.10 -4.23 11.45
C ILE A 7 10.67 -4.41 11.93
N THR A 8 10.47 -4.47 13.24
CA THR A 8 9.14 -4.47 13.83
C THR A 8 8.60 -3.09 13.52
N SER A 9 7.90 -2.95 12.39
CA SER A 9 7.14 -1.74 12.10
C SER A 9 6.32 -1.42 13.35
N PRO A 10 6.31 -0.17 13.83
CA PRO A 10 5.48 0.18 14.97
C PRO A 10 4.07 -0.31 14.68
N SER A 11 3.50 -1.10 15.58
CA SER A 11 2.12 -1.54 15.46
C SER A 11 1.26 -0.30 15.54
N THR A 12 0.89 0.25 14.37
CA THR A 12 0.04 1.43 14.28
C THR A 12 -1.23 1.17 15.07
N THR A 13 -1.60 2.09 15.94
CA THR A 13 -2.82 1.98 16.73
C THR A 13 -4.04 2.12 15.83
N GLU A 14 -5.20 1.64 16.28
CA GLU A 14 -6.47 1.83 15.55
C GLU A 14 -6.76 3.32 15.32
N ALA A 15 -6.49 4.19 16.32
CA ALA A 15 -6.66 5.63 16.20
C ALA A 15 -5.77 6.26 15.11
N GLU A 16 -4.51 5.83 15.02
CA GLU A 16 -3.60 6.28 13.96
C GLU A 16 -4.05 5.81 12.58
N ARG A 17 -4.57 4.57 12.46
CA ARG A 17 -5.13 4.07 11.20
C ARG A 17 -6.39 4.84 10.81
N ALA A 18 -7.28 5.13 11.77
CA ALA A 18 -8.49 5.91 11.54
C ALA A 18 -8.15 7.29 11.00
N ARG A 19 -7.18 7.98 11.62
CA ARG A 19 -6.70 9.28 11.16
C ARG A 19 -6.14 9.23 9.74
N GLN A 20 -5.30 8.23 9.42
CA GLN A 20 -4.75 8.06 8.07
C GLN A 20 -5.84 7.83 7.02
N VAL A 21 -6.85 7.01 7.34
CA VAL A 21 -8.00 6.77 6.45
C VAL A 21 -8.82 8.04 6.27
N GLU A 22 -9.08 8.80 7.33
CA GLU A 22 -9.81 10.06 7.25
C GLU A 22 -9.10 11.09 6.36
N GLU A 23 -7.78 11.24 6.51
CA GLU A 23 -6.97 12.14 5.69
C GLU A 23 -6.99 11.73 4.20
N ALA A 24 -6.87 10.43 3.93
CA ALA A 24 -6.97 9.90 2.57
C ALA A 24 -8.36 10.15 1.95
N VAL A 25 -9.43 9.88 2.71
CA VAL A 25 -10.82 10.15 2.29
C VAL A 25 -11.05 11.64 2.06
N HIS A 26 -10.52 12.49 2.94
CA HIS A 26 -10.62 13.94 2.78
C HIS A 26 -9.94 14.39 1.50
N SER A 27 -8.74 13.89 1.21
CA SER A 27 -7.99 14.20 -0.01
C SER A 27 -8.78 13.81 -1.26
N VAL A 28 -9.35 12.59 -1.28
CA VAL A 28 -10.25 12.14 -2.36
C VAL A 28 -11.48 13.03 -2.50
N ARG A 29 -12.07 13.48 -1.38
CA ARG A 29 -13.21 14.40 -1.40
C ARG A 29 -12.85 15.78 -1.96
N MET A 30 -11.65 16.27 -1.69
CA MET A 30 -11.17 17.54 -2.25
C MET A 30 -11.02 17.50 -3.76
N GLU A 31 -10.88 16.31 -4.35
CA GLU A 31 -10.90 16.08 -5.80
C GLU A 31 -12.33 15.92 -6.37
N GLY A 32 -13.37 16.06 -5.53
CA GLY A 32 -14.76 15.83 -5.92
C GLY A 32 -15.12 14.35 -6.07
N LEU A 33 -14.28 13.45 -5.56
CA LEU A 33 -14.46 12.00 -5.63
C LEU A 33 -14.95 11.44 -4.30
N ALA A 34 -15.40 10.18 -4.32
CA ALA A 34 -15.79 9.43 -3.14
C ALA A 34 -15.30 7.99 -3.23
N LEU A 35 -15.04 7.37 -2.06
CA LEU A 35 -14.77 5.94 -2.01
C LEU A 35 -16.01 5.15 -2.42
N SER A 36 -15.79 4.08 -3.19
CA SER A 36 -16.82 3.07 -3.40
C SER A 36 -17.17 2.36 -2.09
N PRO A 37 -18.37 1.78 -1.94
CA PRO A 37 -18.73 1.02 -0.74
C PRO A 37 -17.74 -0.10 -0.39
N ALA A 38 -17.20 -0.78 -1.42
CA ALA A 38 -16.20 -1.83 -1.23
C ALA A 38 -14.87 -1.28 -0.71
N ALA A 39 -14.44 -0.11 -1.19
CA ALA A 39 -13.23 0.54 -0.68
C ALA A 39 -13.41 1.06 0.76
N ALA A 40 -14.60 1.56 1.09
CA ALA A 40 -14.93 1.96 2.45
C ALA A 40 -14.94 0.75 3.42
N ALA A 41 -15.41 -0.41 2.98
CA ALA A 41 -15.38 -1.64 3.77
C ALA A 41 -13.95 -2.11 4.07
N ASP A 42 -13.07 -2.12 3.07
CA ASP A 42 -11.65 -2.45 3.27
C ASP A 42 -10.97 -1.46 4.22
N ALA A 43 -11.29 -0.16 4.11
CA ALA A 43 -10.75 0.85 5.01
C ALA A 43 -11.18 0.63 6.46
N ALA A 44 -12.44 0.23 6.70
CA ALA A 44 -12.92 -0.12 8.03
C ALA A 44 -12.24 -1.39 8.59
N GLU A 45 -12.01 -2.40 7.74
CA GLU A 45 -11.23 -3.59 8.12
C GLU A 45 -9.80 -3.22 8.51
N TYR A 46 -9.15 -2.33 7.75
CA TYR A 46 -7.81 -1.84 8.04
C TYR A 46 -7.78 -1.08 9.38
N VAL A 47 -8.69 -0.14 9.61
CA VAL A 47 -8.78 0.61 10.87
C VAL A 47 -8.90 -0.33 12.07
N SER A 48 -9.84 -1.28 12.01
CA SER A 48 -10.04 -2.28 13.07
C SER A 48 -8.86 -3.25 13.27
N GLY A 49 -7.86 -3.22 12.38
CA GLY A 49 -6.71 -4.11 12.42
C GLY A 49 -7.01 -5.54 11.94
N ARG A 50 -8.19 -5.78 11.35
CA ARG A 50 -8.55 -7.08 10.74
C ARG A 50 -7.71 -7.39 9.51
N ILE A 51 -7.27 -6.36 8.78
CA ILE A 51 -6.32 -6.48 7.68
C ILE A 51 -5.11 -5.58 7.92
N THR A 52 -3.96 -6.00 7.38
CA THR A 52 -2.71 -5.22 7.44
C THR A 52 -2.71 -4.12 6.38
N LEU A 53 -1.78 -3.16 6.50
CA LEU A 53 -1.58 -2.13 5.47
C LEU A 53 -1.22 -2.74 4.10
N ASP A 54 -0.41 -3.80 4.12
CA ASP A 54 -0.01 -4.53 2.91
C ASP A 54 -1.24 -5.15 2.22
N GLU A 55 -2.09 -5.84 2.99
CA GLU A 55 -3.34 -6.42 2.49
C GLU A 55 -4.32 -5.35 1.98
N TYR A 56 -4.47 -4.24 2.71
CA TYR A 56 -5.27 -3.09 2.26
C TYR A 56 -4.77 -2.53 0.92
N GLY A 57 -3.46 -2.42 0.75
CA GLY A 57 -2.82 -2.01 -0.50
C GLY A 57 -3.07 -3.00 -1.65
N ARG A 58 -2.93 -4.31 -1.40
CA ARG A 58 -3.21 -5.36 -2.39
C ARG A 58 -4.65 -5.31 -2.88
N ARG A 59 -5.63 -5.26 -1.97
CA ARG A 59 -7.06 -5.15 -2.33
C ARG A 59 -7.37 -3.89 -3.12
N THR A 60 -6.78 -2.77 -2.73
CA THR A 60 -6.92 -1.50 -3.44
C THR A 60 -6.39 -1.60 -4.86
N ARG A 61 -5.18 -2.15 -5.06
CA ARG A 61 -4.58 -2.34 -6.38
C ARG A 61 -5.38 -3.30 -7.25
N ALA A 62 -5.77 -4.45 -6.72
CA ALA A 62 -6.61 -5.43 -7.41
C ALA A 62 -7.94 -4.82 -7.88
N ARG A 63 -8.56 -3.97 -7.04
CA ARG A 63 -9.81 -3.28 -7.38
C ARG A 63 -9.68 -2.33 -8.57
N TYR A 64 -8.55 -1.64 -8.68
CA TYR A 64 -8.32 -0.65 -9.75
C TYR A 64 -7.45 -1.18 -10.89
N GLY A 65 -7.17 -2.49 -10.93
CA GLY A 65 -6.38 -3.13 -11.98
C GLY A 65 -4.91 -2.70 -12.00
N VAL A 66 -4.39 -2.19 -10.89
CA VAL A 66 -2.98 -1.80 -10.75
C VAL A 66 -2.18 -3.05 -10.46
N PRO A 67 -1.17 -3.41 -11.27
CA PRO A 67 -0.33 -4.56 -10.98
C PRO A 67 0.42 -4.35 -9.66
N GLU A 68 0.64 -5.42 -8.90
CA GLU A 68 1.63 -5.37 -7.83
C GLU A 68 2.99 -5.26 -8.51
N ASP A 69 3.59 -4.07 -8.51
CA ASP A 69 4.91 -3.88 -9.08
C ASP A 69 5.86 -4.94 -8.49
N GLU A 70 6.41 -5.85 -9.31
CA GLU A 70 7.43 -6.83 -8.88
C GLU A 70 8.74 -6.16 -8.41
N ARG A 71 8.81 -4.83 -8.40
CA ARG A 71 9.94 -4.05 -7.90
C ARG A 71 9.40 -2.82 -7.20
N GLY A 72 9.37 -2.84 -5.86
CA GLY A 72 9.52 -1.60 -5.13
C GLY A 72 10.78 -0.90 -5.63
N SER A 73 10.64 0.23 -6.31
CA SER A 73 11.67 1.22 -6.63
C SER A 73 13.12 0.68 -6.72
N ALA A 74 13.43 -0.12 -7.74
CA ALA A 74 14.79 -0.30 -8.22
C ALA A 74 14.79 -0.01 -9.72
N ALA A 75 15.44 1.08 -10.10
CA ALA A 75 15.65 1.53 -11.47
C ALA A 75 15.95 0.36 -12.42
N PRO A 76 15.51 0.39 -13.69
CA PRO A 76 15.80 -0.69 -14.61
C PRO A 76 17.31 -0.84 -14.74
N ALA A 77 17.82 -1.99 -14.30
CA ALA A 77 19.18 -2.42 -14.56
C ALA A 77 19.45 -2.22 -16.05
N ARG A 78 20.40 -1.32 -16.35
CA ARG A 78 20.87 -1.05 -17.71
C ARG A 78 21.15 -2.41 -18.35
N LYS A 79 20.48 -2.71 -19.47
CA LYS A 79 20.87 -3.83 -20.32
C LYS A 79 22.33 -3.60 -20.69
N THR A 80 23.25 -4.37 -20.12
CA THR A 80 24.60 -4.48 -20.63
C THR A 80 24.49 -5.14 -22.00
N ALA A 81 24.44 -4.30 -23.03
CA ALA A 81 24.66 -4.74 -24.39
C ALA A 81 26.09 -5.30 -24.44
N THR A 82 26.23 -6.62 -24.43
CA THR A 82 27.45 -7.28 -24.88
C THR A 82 27.59 -6.97 -26.36
N ARG A 83 28.40 -5.96 -26.70
CA ARG A 83 28.91 -5.80 -28.07
C ARG A 83 29.87 -6.96 -28.31
N ARG A 84 29.39 -7.98 -29.02
CA ARG A 84 30.25 -8.96 -29.70
C ARG A 84 30.62 -8.35 -31.05
N GLY A 85 31.90 -8.09 -31.26
CA GLY A 85 32.47 -7.53 -32.49
C GLY A 85 33.87 -7.01 -32.22
#